data_AF-A0A1V3X0W0-F1
#
_entry.id   AF-A0A1V3X0W0-F1
#
_cell.length_a   1.000
_cell.length_b   1.000
_cell.length_c   1.000
_cell.angle_alpha   90.00
_cell.angle_beta   90.00
_cell.angle_gamma   90.00
#
_symmetry.space_group_name_H-M   'P 1'
#
loop_
_entity.id
_entity.type
_entity.pdbx_description
1 polymer ?
#
loop_
_entity_poly.entity_id
_entity_poly.type
_entity_poly.pdbx_seq_one_letter_code
_entity_poly.pdbx_strand_id
1 'polypeptide(L)'
;MALTLLKLAGCCVLASVVATALMFPFAGGLGLMSNRASEVVANGSAQLLQGEVPAVSTMVDAKGNTIAWLYSQRRFEVPSDKIANTMKLAIVSIEDKRFADHNGVDWKGTLTGLAGYASGDLDTRGGSTIEQQYVKNYQLLVTAQTDAEKRAAVETTPARKLREIRMALTLDKTFTKPEILTRYLNLVSFGNNSFGVQDAAQTYFGINASDLNWQQAALLAGMVQSTSALNPYTNPEGALTRRNLVLDTMIENIPQEADALRAAKAQPLGVLPQPNELPRGCIAAGDRAFFCDYVQEYLSRAGISKDQLAKGGYLIRTTLDPDVQVPVKAAVDKFAPPNLAGISSVMSVIAPGKDSHKVLAMASNRKYGLDTEAGETMRPQPFSLVGDGAGSIFKIFTTAAALDMGMGINAQLDVPPRFQAKGLGSGGAKGCPRTPGA
;
A
#
# COMPACT_ATOMS: atom_id res chain seq x y z
N MET A 1 -32.71 50.12 53.90
CA MET A 1 -31.58 50.36 52.97
C MET A 1 -30.66 49.13 52.86
N ALA A 2 -30.17 48.56 53.96
CA ALA A 2 -29.27 47.39 53.95
C ALA A 2 -29.88 46.12 53.28
N LEU A 3 -31.16 45.83 53.53
CA LEU A 3 -31.84 44.66 52.96
C LEU A 3 -32.01 44.76 51.43
N THR A 4 -32.17 45.97 50.91
CA THR A 4 -32.33 46.25 49.47
C THR A 4 -31.00 46.10 48.74
N LEU A 5 -29.90 46.56 49.35
CA LEU A 5 -28.53 46.37 48.84
C LEU A 5 -28.13 44.88 48.81
N LEU A 6 -28.51 44.11 49.83
CA LEU A 6 -28.25 42.66 49.88
C LEU A 6 -29.01 41.89 48.80
N LYS A 7 -30.27 42.27 48.53
CA LYS A 7 -31.06 41.68 47.43
C LYS A 7 -30.47 42.04 46.06
N LEU A 8 -30.04 43.28 45.87
CA LEU A 8 -29.42 43.72 44.62
C LEU A 8 -28.09 42.99 44.37
N ALA A 9 -27.24 42.88 45.39
CA ALA A 9 -26.00 42.11 45.31
C ALA A 9 -26.26 40.62 45.00
N GLY A 10 -27.27 40.02 45.63
CA GLY A 10 -27.70 38.65 45.33
C GLY A 10 -28.16 38.47 43.88
N CYS A 11 -28.94 39.41 43.34
CA CYS A 11 -29.36 39.39 41.94
C CYS A 11 -28.18 39.54 40.96
N CYS A 12 -27.19 40.40 41.27
CA CYS A 12 -26.00 40.55 40.44
C CYS A 12 -25.15 39.27 40.41
N VAL A 13 -24.96 38.61 41.56
CA VAL A 13 -24.24 37.32 41.63
C VAL A 13 -24.98 36.24 40.85
N LEU A 14 -26.30 36.14 41.00
CA LEU A 14 -27.13 35.19 40.23
C LEU A 14 -27.05 35.44 38.73
N ALA A 15 -27.14 36.70 38.28
CA ALA A 15 -26.99 37.05 36.87
C ALA A 15 -25.60 36.69 36.32
N SER A 16 -24.55 36.86 37.13
CA SER A 16 -23.17 36.51 36.77
C SER A 16 -22.99 35.00 36.61
N VAL A 17 -23.56 34.20 37.51
CA VAL A 17 -23.51 32.73 37.47
C VAL A 17 -24.28 32.20 36.27
N VAL A 18 -25.47 32.74 36.00
CA VAL A 18 -26.29 32.36 34.84
C VAL A 18 -25.58 32.73 33.53
N ALA A 19 -25.01 33.93 33.42
CA ALA A 19 -24.25 34.34 32.24
C ALA A 19 -23.01 33.45 32.00
N THR A 20 -22.30 33.08 33.06
CA THR A 20 -21.14 32.17 32.98
C THR A 20 -21.57 30.76 32.57
N ALA A 21 -22.66 30.25 33.14
CA ALA A 21 -23.22 28.94 32.80
C ALA A 21 -23.75 28.89 31.34
N LEU A 22 -24.29 29.99 30.82
CA LEU A 22 -24.72 30.11 29.42
C LEU A 22 -23.55 30.24 28.44
N MET A 23 -22.41 30.79 28.86
CA MET A 23 -21.19 30.85 28.06
C MET A 23 -20.36 29.55 28.11
N PHE A 24 -20.57 28.70 29.12
CA PHE A 24 -19.83 27.44 29.29
C PHE A 24 -19.98 26.45 28.12
N PRO A 25 -21.15 26.26 27.47
CA PRO A 25 -21.27 25.44 26.26
C PRO A 25 -20.46 25.97 25.08
N PHE A 26 -20.33 27.31 24.95
CA PHE A 26 -19.56 27.93 23.88
C PHE A 26 -18.06 27.83 24.13
N ALA A 27 -17.59 28.19 25.32
CA ALA A 27 -16.18 28.08 25.69
C ALA A 27 -15.71 26.62 25.83
N GLY A 28 -16.54 25.75 26.42
CA GLY A 28 -16.28 24.32 26.57
C GLY A 28 -16.35 23.58 25.24
N GLY A 29 -17.28 23.94 24.34
CA GLY A 29 -17.35 23.40 22.98
C GLY A 29 -16.12 23.79 22.13
N LEU A 30 -15.69 25.05 22.20
CA LEU A 30 -14.46 25.53 21.58
C LEU A 30 -13.22 24.83 22.17
N GLY A 31 -13.17 24.64 23.48
CA GLY A 31 -12.09 23.92 24.16
C GLY A 31 -11.98 22.44 23.77
N LEU A 32 -13.11 21.73 23.70
CA LEU A 32 -13.15 20.33 23.27
C LEU A 32 -12.80 20.16 21.79
N MET A 33 -13.26 21.07 20.91
CA MET A 33 -12.84 21.09 19.51
C MET A 33 -11.35 21.42 19.36
N SER A 34 -10.82 22.35 20.17
CA SER A 34 -9.40 22.72 20.17
C SER A 34 -8.51 21.58 20.63
N ASN A 35 -8.88 20.86 21.69
CA ASN A 35 -8.11 19.73 22.20
C ASN A 35 -8.11 18.56 21.20
N ARG A 36 -9.27 18.21 20.62
CA ARG A 36 -9.34 17.19 19.56
C ARG A 36 -8.55 17.60 18.31
N ALA A 37 -8.64 18.86 17.90
CA ALA A 37 -7.84 19.37 16.78
C ALA A 37 -6.34 19.34 17.09
N SER A 38 -5.95 19.61 18.34
CA SER A 38 -4.55 19.58 18.77
C SER A 38 -4.00 18.16 18.84
N GLU A 39 -4.77 17.18 19.34
CA GLU A 39 -4.39 15.77 19.34
C GLU A 39 -4.29 15.19 17.94
N VAL A 40 -5.23 15.51 17.04
CA VAL A 40 -5.18 15.08 15.63
C VAL A 40 -3.98 15.70 14.91
N VAL A 41 -3.66 16.96 15.20
CA VAL A 41 -2.46 17.61 14.64
C VAL A 41 -1.19 17.00 15.23
N ALA A 42 -1.12 16.77 16.54
CA ALA A 42 0.06 16.19 17.20
C ALA A 42 0.34 14.76 16.71
N ASN A 43 -0.68 13.91 16.67
CA ASN A 43 -0.54 12.53 16.18
C ASN A 43 -0.27 12.49 14.67
N GLY A 44 -0.96 13.32 13.88
CA GLY A 44 -0.73 13.42 12.44
C GLY A 44 0.65 13.97 12.10
N SER A 45 1.18 14.91 12.89
CA SER A 45 2.56 15.40 12.76
C SER A 45 3.57 14.33 13.13
N ALA A 46 3.38 13.59 14.23
CA ALA A 46 4.31 12.53 14.62
C ALA A 46 4.47 11.44 13.54
N GLN A 47 3.34 10.98 12.96
CA GLN A 47 3.37 9.97 11.90
C GLN A 47 4.00 10.50 10.60
N LEU A 48 3.64 11.73 10.21
CA LEU A 48 4.23 12.40 9.04
C LEU A 48 5.74 12.64 9.17
N LEU A 49 6.22 12.92 10.39
CA LEU A 49 7.63 13.10 10.68
C LEU A 49 8.40 11.78 10.71
N GLN A 50 7.79 10.68 11.18
CA GLN A 50 8.38 9.34 11.02
C GLN A 50 8.54 8.99 9.54
N GLY A 51 7.54 9.34 8.73
CA GLY A 51 7.61 9.23 7.28
C GLY A 51 7.61 7.80 6.78
N GLU A 52 7.08 6.86 7.57
CA GLU A 52 6.76 5.52 7.08
C GLU A 52 5.71 5.64 5.97
N VAL A 53 6.02 5.10 4.80
CA VAL A 53 5.13 5.08 3.65
C VAL A 53 4.97 3.64 3.16
N PRO A 54 3.82 3.27 2.57
CA PRO A 54 3.63 1.95 2.00
C PRO A 54 4.73 1.61 1.00
N ALA A 55 5.34 0.44 1.15
CA ALA A 55 6.39 -0.09 0.29
C ALA A 55 6.05 -1.50 -0.20
N VAL A 56 6.73 -1.93 -1.28
CA VAL A 56 6.50 -3.25 -1.89
C VAL A 56 7.15 -4.34 -1.05
N SER A 57 6.35 -5.30 -0.56
CA SER A 57 6.89 -6.53 0.03
C SER A 57 7.21 -7.55 -1.06
N THR A 58 8.36 -8.21 -0.96
CA THR A 58 8.81 -9.22 -1.92
C THR A 58 8.85 -10.59 -1.25
N MET A 59 8.12 -11.56 -1.82
CA MET A 59 8.17 -12.96 -1.41
C MET A 59 9.15 -13.72 -2.30
N VAL A 60 10.05 -14.49 -1.69
CA VAL A 60 11.07 -15.28 -2.39
C VAL A 60 11.07 -16.74 -1.98
N ASP A 61 11.49 -17.61 -2.88
CA ASP A 61 11.73 -19.02 -2.62
C ASP A 61 13.02 -19.26 -1.82
N ALA A 62 13.33 -20.51 -1.50
CA ALA A 62 14.51 -20.89 -0.73
C ALA A 62 15.85 -20.53 -1.42
N LYS A 63 15.85 -20.32 -2.74
CA LYS A 63 17.00 -19.89 -3.54
C LYS A 63 17.05 -18.37 -3.75
N GLY A 64 16.04 -17.64 -3.30
CA GLY A 64 15.94 -16.19 -3.45
C GLY A 64 15.24 -15.73 -4.72
N ASN A 65 14.67 -16.62 -5.52
CA ASN A 65 13.90 -16.22 -6.70
C ASN A 65 12.56 -15.63 -6.28
N THR A 66 12.13 -14.55 -6.92
CA THR A 66 10.86 -13.90 -6.60
C THR A 66 9.67 -14.80 -6.91
N ILE A 67 8.81 -14.99 -5.91
CA ILE A 67 7.51 -15.66 -6.01
C ILE A 67 6.44 -14.62 -6.33
N ALA A 68 6.34 -13.56 -5.53
CA ALA A 68 5.29 -12.56 -5.66
C ALA A 68 5.72 -11.22 -5.07
N TRP A 69 5.12 -10.15 -5.59
CA TRP A 69 5.16 -8.82 -4.98
C TRP A 69 3.81 -8.53 -4.34
N LEU A 70 3.82 -8.23 -3.04
CA LEU A 70 2.63 -7.93 -2.26
C LEU A 70 2.64 -6.44 -1.94
N TYR A 71 1.72 -5.69 -2.54
CA TYR A 71 1.66 -4.25 -2.34
C TYR A 71 0.28 -3.65 -2.60
N SER A 72 -0.01 -2.58 -1.89
CA SER A 72 -1.15 -1.69 -2.12
C SER A 72 -0.74 -0.51 -3.02
N GLN A 73 0.46 0.03 -2.83
CA GLN A 73 1.11 1.04 -3.65
C GLN A 73 2.47 0.52 -4.09
N ARG A 74 2.77 0.64 -5.38
CA ARG A 74 4.09 0.28 -5.89
C ARG A 74 5.04 1.46 -5.62
N ARG A 75 5.84 1.34 -4.56
CA ARG A 75 6.82 2.34 -4.14
C ARG A 75 8.14 1.68 -3.77
N PHE A 76 9.22 2.22 -4.32
CA PHE A 76 10.60 1.90 -3.98
C PHE A 76 11.29 3.20 -3.57
N GLU A 77 11.49 3.39 -2.28
CA GLU A 77 12.16 4.59 -1.78
C GLU A 77 13.64 4.58 -2.15
N VAL A 78 14.11 5.73 -2.63
CA VAL A 78 15.53 5.93 -2.94
C VAL A 78 16.06 7.16 -2.19
N PRO A 79 17.33 7.13 -1.73
CA PRO A 79 17.95 8.29 -1.11
C PRO A 79 18.15 9.42 -2.14
N SER A 80 18.40 10.64 -1.65
CA SER A 80 18.46 11.84 -2.50
C SER A 80 19.50 11.74 -3.61
N ASP A 81 20.65 11.12 -3.35
CA ASP A 81 21.74 10.91 -4.31
C ASP A 81 21.39 9.92 -5.43
N LYS A 82 20.31 9.15 -5.26
CA LYS A 82 19.74 8.25 -6.27
C LYS A 82 18.57 8.88 -7.03
N ILE A 83 18.37 10.19 -6.89
CA ILE A 83 17.41 10.98 -7.66
C ILE A 83 18.19 12.00 -8.49
N ALA A 84 18.00 11.98 -9.81
CA ALA A 84 18.68 12.88 -10.72
C ALA A 84 18.43 14.36 -10.37
N ASN A 85 19.47 15.19 -10.47
CA ASN A 85 19.33 16.64 -10.24
C ASN A 85 18.39 17.29 -11.26
N THR A 86 18.32 16.76 -12.48
CA THR A 86 17.35 17.16 -13.50
C THR A 86 15.90 17.08 -12.98
N MET A 87 15.56 15.99 -12.29
CA MET A 87 14.25 15.77 -11.69
C MET A 87 13.98 16.71 -10.52
N LYS A 88 14.96 16.92 -9.64
CA LYS A 88 14.86 17.88 -8.52
C LYS A 88 14.64 19.30 -9.03
N LEU A 89 15.38 19.71 -10.06
CA LEU A 89 15.26 21.04 -10.66
C LEU A 89 13.94 21.20 -11.42
N ALA A 90 13.49 20.17 -12.15
CA ALA A 90 12.22 20.20 -12.88
C ALA A 90 11.03 20.35 -11.94
N ILE A 91 10.96 19.53 -10.88
CA ILE A 91 9.83 19.58 -9.95
C ILE A 91 9.80 20.90 -9.17
N VAL A 92 10.95 21.38 -8.69
CA VAL A 92 11.04 22.67 -7.99
C VAL A 92 10.65 23.81 -8.92
N SER A 93 11.12 23.79 -10.17
CA SER A 93 10.81 24.86 -11.13
C SER A 93 9.32 25.00 -11.42
N ILE A 94 8.59 23.89 -11.58
CA ILE A 94 7.18 23.93 -11.96
C ILE A 94 6.22 24.00 -10.77
N GLU A 95 6.52 23.30 -9.67
CA GLU A 95 5.64 23.22 -8.51
C GLU A 95 5.90 24.34 -7.49
N ASP A 96 7.16 24.75 -7.29
CA ASP A 96 7.53 25.64 -6.19
C ASP A 96 8.87 26.36 -6.45
N LYS A 97 8.88 27.34 -7.35
CA LYS A 97 10.11 28.03 -7.78
C LYS A 97 10.89 28.75 -6.66
N ARG A 98 10.24 29.00 -5.52
CA ARG A 98 10.85 29.63 -4.33
C ARG A 98 11.03 28.63 -3.19
N PHE A 99 11.03 27.33 -3.47
CA PHE A 99 11.14 26.26 -2.48
C PHE A 99 12.28 26.49 -1.47
N ALA A 100 13.42 27.00 -1.93
CA ALA A 100 14.57 27.26 -1.06
C ALA A 100 14.41 28.51 -0.17
N ASP A 101 13.55 29.46 -0.54
CA ASP A 101 13.47 30.79 0.07
C ASP A 101 12.42 30.92 1.18
N HIS A 102 11.40 30.04 1.19
CA HIS A 102 10.32 30.10 2.17
C HIS A 102 10.43 29.00 3.22
N ASN A 103 9.73 29.20 4.34
CA ASN A 103 9.70 28.24 5.44
C ASN A 103 8.37 27.47 5.44
N GLY A 104 8.23 26.48 4.57
CA GLY A 104 7.01 25.66 4.43
C GLY A 104 5.80 26.31 3.74
N VAL A 105 5.65 27.64 3.74
CA VAL A 105 4.58 28.34 3.01
C VAL A 105 5.13 29.57 2.29
N ASP A 106 4.83 29.69 1.00
CA ASP A 106 5.17 30.86 0.20
C ASP A 106 4.10 31.95 0.34
N TRP A 107 4.19 32.72 1.43
CA TRP A 107 3.29 33.85 1.69
C TRP A 107 3.38 34.92 0.60
N LYS A 108 4.59 35.22 0.13
CA LYS A 108 4.81 36.20 -0.94
C LYS A 108 4.12 35.75 -2.22
N GLY A 109 4.27 34.48 -2.58
CA GLY A 109 3.63 33.86 -3.75
C GLY A 109 2.14 33.79 -3.68
N THR A 110 1.62 33.43 -2.52
CA THR A 110 0.18 33.42 -2.28
C THR A 110 -0.41 34.82 -2.48
N LEU A 111 0.24 35.87 -1.95
CA LEU A 111 -0.19 37.25 -2.11
C LEU A 111 -0.10 37.76 -3.57
N THR A 112 1.03 37.52 -4.25
CA THR A 112 1.18 37.91 -5.67
C THR A 112 0.24 37.12 -6.59
N GLY A 113 0.00 35.84 -6.31
CA GLY A 113 -0.90 35.00 -7.10
C GLY A 113 -2.37 35.43 -6.97
N LEU A 114 -2.80 35.82 -5.76
CA LEU A 114 -4.15 36.38 -5.55
C LEU A 114 -4.35 37.72 -6.27
N ALA A 115 -3.32 38.58 -6.26
CA ALA A 115 -3.36 39.84 -7.00
C ALA A 115 -3.41 39.61 -8.52
N GLY A 116 -2.62 38.66 -9.05
CA GLY A 116 -2.63 38.25 -10.45
C GLY A 116 -3.96 37.63 -10.91
N TYR A 117 -4.59 36.83 -10.03
CA TYR A 117 -5.90 36.22 -10.31
C TYR A 117 -7.00 37.27 -10.43
N ALA A 118 -6.96 38.29 -9.56
CA ALA A 118 -7.89 39.42 -9.61
C ALA A 118 -7.70 40.29 -10.87
N SER A 119 -6.49 40.32 -11.44
CA SER A 119 -6.19 41.03 -12.70
C SER A 119 -6.39 40.19 -13.97
N GLY A 120 -6.85 38.94 -13.86
CA GLY A 120 -7.12 38.06 -15.00
C GLY A 120 -5.87 37.42 -15.63
N ASP A 121 -4.76 37.34 -14.88
CA ASP A 121 -3.51 36.79 -15.38
C ASP A 121 -3.59 35.26 -15.48
N LEU A 122 -3.31 34.72 -16.67
CA LEU A 122 -3.47 33.28 -16.98
C LEU A 122 -2.42 32.40 -16.29
N ASP A 123 -1.38 33.00 -15.72
CA ASP A 123 -0.28 32.30 -15.06
C ASP A 123 -0.51 32.10 -13.54
N THR A 124 -1.75 32.24 -13.07
CA THR A 124 -2.13 31.97 -11.67
C THR A 124 -2.10 30.47 -11.36
N ARG A 125 -0.89 29.94 -11.21
CA ARG A 125 -0.63 28.60 -10.71
C ARG A 125 -0.96 28.57 -9.21
N GLY A 126 -1.76 27.59 -8.79
CA GLY A 126 -2.25 27.50 -7.42
C GLY A 126 -1.10 27.48 -6.40
N GLY A 127 -1.01 28.50 -5.55
CA GLY A 127 0.15 28.80 -4.69
C GLY A 127 0.38 27.86 -3.50
N SER A 128 0.29 26.54 -3.68
CA SER A 128 0.65 25.58 -2.63
C SER A 128 2.08 25.08 -2.80
N THR A 129 2.87 25.14 -1.73
CA THR A 129 4.29 24.75 -1.70
C THR A 129 4.48 23.23 -1.73
N ILE A 130 5.71 22.76 -1.99
CA ILE A 130 6.04 21.33 -1.93
C ILE A 130 5.74 20.73 -0.54
N GLU A 131 5.99 21.44 0.56
CA GLU A 131 5.66 20.97 1.91
C GLU A 131 4.16 20.78 2.10
N GLN A 132 3.35 21.73 1.61
CA GLN A 132 1.89 21.64 1.64
C GLN A 132 1.39 20.46 0.80
N GLN A 133 1.96 20.28 -0.39
CA GLN A 133 1.64 19.15 -1.24
C GLN A 133 2.08 17.81 -0.62
N TYR A 134 3.23 17.76 0.07
CA TYR A 134 3.66 16.58 0.81
C TYR A 134 2.66 16.22 1.92
N VAL A 135 2.26 17.19 2.76
CA VAL A 135 1.27 16.98 3.82
C VAL A 135 -0.05 16.44 3.25
N LYS A 136 -0.56 17.07 2.20
CA LYS A 136 -1.79 16.64 1.53
C LYS A 136 -1.68 15.21 0.99
N ASN A 137 -0.61 14.91 0.27
CA ASN A 137 -0.38 13.58 -0.30
C ASN A 137 -0.17 12.53 0.78
N TYR A 138 0.50 12.86 1.89
CA TYR A 138 0.74 11.90 2.97
C TYR A 138 -0.58 11.53 3.65
N GLN A 139 -1.40 12.53 3.95
CA GLN A 139 -2.74 12.30 4.52
C GLN A 139 -3.62 11.46 3.58
N LEU A 140 -3.59 11.75 2.27
CA LEU A 140 -4.42 11.07 1.27
C LEU A 140 -3.94 9.64 0.95
N LEU A 141 -2.63 9.44 0.80
CA LEU A 141 -2.05 8.21 0.28
C LEU A 141 -1.56 7.26 1.37
N VAL A 142 -1.26 7.77 2.57
CA VAL A 142 -0.66 6.98 3.65
C VAL A 142 -1.62 6.82 4.81
N THR A 143 -2.13 7.94 5.33
CA THR A 143 -2.93 7.92 6.55
C THR A 143 -4.37 7.46 6.30
N ALA A 144 -5.02 7.95 5.24
CA ALA A 144 -6.43 7.67 4.98
C ALA A 144 -6.70 6.19 4.64
N GLN A 145 -7.46 5.50 5.49
CA GLN A 145 -7.84 4.10 5.32
C GLN A 145 -9.25 3.97 4.71
N THR A 146 -10.12 4.96 4.93
CA THR A 146 -11.53 4.95 4.48
C THR A 146 -11.80 6.00 3.41
N ASP A 147 -12.87 5.80 2.62
CA ASP A 147 -13.28 6.79 1.61
C ASP A 147 -13.73 8.12 2.21
N ALA A 148 -14.20 8.11 3.46
CA ALA A 148 -14.54 9.32 4.20
C ALA A 148 -13.27 10.10 4.57
N GLU A 149 -12.23 9.42 5.04
CA GLU A 149 -10.93 10.04 5.35
C GLU A 149 -10.23 10.56 4.08
N LYS A 150 -10.29 9.82 2.97
CA LYS A 150 -9.75 10.27 1.68
C LYS A 150 -10.44 11.55 1.21
N ARG A 151 -11.77 11.61 1.33
CA ARG A 151 -12.55 12.83 1.04
C ARG A 151 -12.14 13.99 1.94
N ALA A 152 -12.05 13.75 3.25
CA ALA A 152 -11.61 14.76 4.21
C ALA A 152 -10.18 15.28 3.95
N ALA A 153 -9.29 14.42 3.44
CA ALA A 153 -7.91 14.81 3.07
C ALA A 153 -7.85 15.79 1.89
N VAL A 154 -8.85 15.77 0.99
CA VAL A 154 -8.92 16.64 -0.20
C VAL A 154 -9.97 17.75 -0.13
N GLU A 155 -10.76 17.81 0.95
CA GLU A 155 -11.83 18.79 1.14
C GLU A 155 -11.36 20.26 1.06
N THR A 156 -12.08 21.12 0.36
CA THR A 156 -11.71 22.54 0.22
C THR A 156 -12.17 23.42 1.39
N THR A 157 -11.91 23.00 2.64
CA THR A 157 -12.30 23.77 3.85
C THR A 157 -11.17 24.64 4.40
N PRO A 158 -11.45 25.87 4.92
CA PRO A 158 -10.45 26.72 5.56
C PRO A 158 -9.76 26.05 6.75
N ALA A 159 -10.51 25.28 7.54
CA ALA A 159 -9.98 24.54 8.68
C ALA A 159 -8.94 23.48 8.25
N ARG A 160 -9.18 22.75 7.16
CA ARG A 160 -8.20 21.81 6.60
C ARG A 160 -6.95 22.54 6.10
N LYS A 161 -7.12 23.65 5.36
CA LYS A 161 -5.96 24.41 4.84
C LYS A 161 -5.11 25.00 5.97
N LEU A 162 -5.71 25.45 7.08
CA LEU A 162 -4.95 25.91 8.24
C LEU A 162 -4.15 24.79 8.92
N ARG A 163 -4.71 23.56 9.01
CA ARG A 163 -3.97 22.38 9.49
C ARG A 163 -2.81 22.03 8.57
N GLU A 164 -3.03 22.04 7.26
CA GLU A 164 -1.99 21.80 6.25
C GLU A 164 -0.84 22.80 6.38
N ILE A 165 -1.15 24.10 6.50
CA ILE A 165 -0.16 25.16 6.74
C ILE A 165 0.65 24.88 8.00
N ARG A 166 0.01 24.58 9.14
CA ARG A 166 0.74 24.30 10.39
C ARG A 166 1.66 23.09 10.26
N MET A 167 1.20 22.02 9.62
CA MET A 167 2.02 20.83 9.40
C MET A 167 3.19 21.10 8.44
N ALA A 168 2.99 21.90 7.38
CA ALA A 168 4.05 22.31 6.48
C ALA A 168 5.12 23.16 7.19
N LEU A 169 4.72 24.08 8.07
CA LEU A 169 5.65 24.86 8.91
C LEU A 169 6.44 23.96 9.87
N THR A 170 5.80 22.95 10.46
CA THR A 170 6.48 21.99 11.35
C THR A 170 7.47 21.12 10.56
N LEU A 171 7.09 20.66 9.37
CA LEU A 171 7.95 19.87 8.50
C LEU A 171 9.23 20.65 8.14
N ASP A 172 9.08 21.90 7.71
CA ASP A 172 10.19 22.80 7.34
C ASP A 172 11.16 23.09 8.50
N LYS A 173 10.63 23.17 9.73
CA LYS A 173 11.47 23.33 10.93
C LYS A 173 12.22 22.06 11.32
N THR A 174 11.73 20.89 10.90
CA THR A 174 12.26 19.60 11.35
C THR A 174 13.25 19.00 10.36
N PHE A 175 13.03 19.19 9.06
CA PHE A 175 13.84 18.62 7.99
C PHE A 175 14.45 19.70 7.11
N THR A 176 15.59 19.39 6.54
CA THR A 176 16.23 20.23 5.52
C THR A 176 15.46 20.19 4.20
N LYS A 177 15.59 21.24 3.38
CA LYS A 177 14.95 21.30 2.04
C LYS A 177 15.25 20.07 1.16
N PRO A 178 16.50 19.56 1.09
CA PRO A 178 16.77 18.35 0.33
C PRO A 178 16.05 17.11 0.87
N GLU A 179 15.92 16.97 2.18
CA GLU A 179 15.19 15.85 2.81
C GLU A 179 13.69 15.93 2.49
N ILE A 180 13.09 17.12 2.63
CA ILE A 180 11.68 17.35 2.28
C ILE A 180 11.42 17.02 0.82
N LEU A 181 12.26 17.51 -0.09
CA LEU A 181 12.13 17.24 -1.52
C LEU A 181 12.27 15.74 -1.83
N THR A 182 13.20 15.07 -1.17
CA THR A 182 13.41 13.62 -1.33
C THR A 182 12.20 12.83 -0.84
N ARG A 183 11.66 13.17 0.33
CA ARG A 183 10.43 12.57 0.87
C ARG A 183 9.24 12.81 -0.04
N TYR A 184 9.09 14.03 -0.56
CA TYR A 184 8.05 14.37 -1.52
C TYR A 184 8.14 13.52 -2.80
N LEU A 185 9.32 13.46 -3.41
CA LEU A 185 9.54 12.70 -4.64
C LEU A 185 9.38 11.19 -4.45
N ASN A 186 9.61 10.65 -3.25
CA ASN A 186 9.33 9.24 -2.93
C ASN A 186 7.85 8.98 -2.62
N LEU A 187 7.08 10.01 -2.22
CA LEU A 187 5.70 9.85 -1.79
C LEU A 187 4.69 9.98 -2.94
N VAL A 188 4.83 11.01 -3.78
CA VAL A 188 3.77 11.41 -4.71
C VAL A 188 3.44 10.35 -5.75
N SER A 189 2.19 10.33 -6.20
CA SER A 189 1.77 9.50 -7.32
C SER A 189 2.16 10.15 -8.64
N PHE A 190 2.70 9.36 -9.56
CA PHE A 190 2.97 9.77 -10.94
C PHE A 190 1.98 9.14 -11.93
N GLY A 191 0.88 8.53 -11.46
CA GLY A 191 -0.10 7.83 -12.30
C GLY A 191 0.34 6.39 -12.63
N ASN A 192 -0.52 5.63 -13.33
CA ASN A 192 -0.27 4.24 -13.72
C ASN A 192 0.21 3.34 -12.57
N ASN A 193 -0.39 3.50 -11.39
CA ASN A 193 -0.03 2.81 -10.14
C ASN A 193 1.43 3.03 -9.66
N SER A 194 2.13 4.02 -10.22
CA SER A 194 3.49 4.37 -9.80
C SER A 194 3.48 5.42 -8.70
N PHE A 195 4.10 5.07 -7.56
CA PHE A 195 4.24 5.95 -6.40
C PHE A 195 5.72 6.14 -6.10
N GLY A 196 6.14 7.40 -6.07
CA GLY A 196 7.55 7.74 -5.96
C GLY A 196 8.29 7.74 -7.29
N VAL A 197 9.34 8.55 -7.36
CA VAL A 197 10.08 8.86 -8.59
C VAL A 197 10.83 7.66 -9.16
N GLN A 198 11.36 6.77 -8.31
CA GLN A 198 12.04 5.55 -8.77
C GLN A 198 11.06 4.64 -9.51
N ASP A 199 9.84 4.50 -8.97
CA ASP A 199 8.84 3.67 -9.62
C ASP A 199 8.34 4.31 -10.91
N ALA A 200 8.13 5.63 -10.92
CA ALA A 200 7.77 6.36 -12.12
C ALA A 200 8.83 6.22 -13.23
N ALA A 201 10.11 6.38 -12.92
CA ALA A 201 11.19 6.21 -13.89
C ALA A 201 11.18 4.80 -14.52
N GLN A 202 10.95 3.77 -13.70
CA GLN A 202 10.82 2.39 -14.17
C GLN A 202 9.56 2.17 -15.00
N THR A 203 8.41 2.71 -14.58
CA THR A 203 7.11 2.57 -15.25
C THR A 203 7.10 3.22 -16.63
N TYR A 204 7.60 4.46 -16.74
CA TYR A 204 7.51 5.23 -17.98
C TYR A 204 8.70 5.01 -18.91
N PHE A 205 9.89 4.71 -18.39
CA PHE A 205 11.13 4.73 -19.17
C PHE A 205 12.00 3.47 -19.00
N GLY A 206 11.73 2.62 -18.01
CA GLY A 206 12.53 1.42 -17.74
C GLY A 206 13.95 1.72 -17.23
N ILE A 207 14.15 2.89 -16.61
CA ILE A 207 15.46 3.34 -16.08
C ILE A 207 15.34 3.68 -14.59
N ASN A 208 16.47 3.93 -13.93
CA ASN A 208 16.47 4.40 -12.55
C ASN A 208 16.21 5.91 -12.46
N ALA A 209 15.68 6.37 -11.31
CA ALA A 209 15.48 7.79 -11.06
C ALA A 209 16.77 8.62 -11.10
N SER A 210 17.93 7.99 -10.89
CA SER A 210 19.25 8.63 -11.03
C SER A 210 19.60 8.98 -12.48
N ASP A 211 18.96 8.33 -13.44
CA ASP A 211 19.33 8.36 -14.86
C ASP A 211 18.36 9.23 -15.68
N LEU A 212 17.39 9.87 -15.03
CA LEU A 212 16.42 10.77 -15.67
C LEU A 212 17.13 11.96 -16.33
N ASN A 213 16.90 12.14 -17.62
CA ASN A 213 17.34 13.33 -18.35
C ASN A 213 16.29 14.47 -18.27
N TRP A 214 16.58 15.62 -18.89
CA TRP A 214 15.71 16.80 -18.84
C TRP A 214 14.29 16.55 -19.36
N GLN A 215 14.13 15.93 -20.54
CA GLN A 215 12.79 15.69 -21.10
C GLN A 215 11.97 14.71 -20.25
N GLN A 216 12.60 13.66 -19.71
CA GLN A 216 11.95 12.68 -18.84
C GLN A 216 11.56 13.28 -17.50
N ALA A 217 12.49 14.02 -16.87
CA ALA A 217 12.25 14.74 -15.63
C ALA A 217 11.11 15.75 -15.77
N ALA A 218 11.09 16.53 -16.86
CA ALA A 218 10.04 17.50 -17.13
C ALA A 218 8.68 16.85 -17.37
N LEU A 219 8.63 15.67 -18.01
CA LEU A 219 7.40 14.90 -18.15
C LEU A 219 6.86 14.47 -16.78
N LEU A 220 7.70 13.81 -15.97
CA LEU A 220 7.31 13.35 -14.64
C LEU A 220 6.85 14.52 -13.76
N ALA A 221 7.61 15.62 -13.74
CA ALA A 221 7.26 16.81 -12.97
C ALA A 221 5.92 17.42 -13.44
N GLY A 222 5.71 17.50 -14.75
CA GLY A 222 4.47 18.02 -15.33
C GLY A 222 3.24 17.20 -14.96
N MET A 223 3.37 15.87 -14.88
CA MET A 223 2.27 14.95 -14.58
C MET A 223 1.77 15.04 -13.14
N VAL A 224 2.59 15.46 -12.18
CA VAL A 224 2.20 15.54 -10.75
C VAL A 224 0.96 16.41 -10.54
N GLN A 225 0.81 17.47 -11.34
CA GLN A 225 -0.37 18.35 -11.29
C GLN A 225 -1.68 17.59 -11.47
N SER A 226 -1.72 16.61 -12.39
CA SER A 226 -2.92 15.85 -12.71
C SER A 226 -2.57 14.56 -13.44
N THR A 227 -2.27 13.52 -12.69
CA THR A 227 -1.76 12.23 -13.21
C THR A 227 -2.70 11.52 -14.17
N SER A 228 -4.02 11.70 -14.04
CA SER A 228 -5.01 11.11 -14.94
C SER A 228 -5.13 11.86 -16.26
N ALA A 229 -5.26 13.20 -16.21
CA ALA A 229 -5.43 14.04 -17.39
C ALA A 229 -4.16 14.17 -18.23
N LEU A 230 -2.99 14.03 -17.61
CA LEU A 230 -1.67 14.19 -18.24
C LEU A 230 -0.95 12.86 -18.48
N ASN A 231 -1.70 11.76 -18.49
CA ASN A 231 -1.13 10.43 -18.74
C ASN A 231 -0.68 10.32 -20.21
N PRO A 232 0.62 10.05 -20.49
CA PRO A 232 1.15 10.01 -21.85
C PRO A 232 0.62 8.84 -22.70
N TYR A 233 0.04 7.81 -22.07
CA TYR A 233 -0.53 6.65 -22.77
C TYR A 233 -1.96 6.91 -23.27
N THR A 234 -2.71 7.79 -22.60
CA THR A 234 -4.10 8.11 -22.97
C THR A 234 -4.27 9.52 -23.53
N ASN A 235 -3.36 10.43 -23.21
CA ASN A 235 -3.33 11.83 -23.68
C ASN A 235 -1.89 12.30 -23.97
N PRO A 236 -1.24 11.77 -25.03
CA PRO A 236 0.14 12.11 -25.36
C PRO A 236 0.33 13.60 -25.70
N GLU A 237 -0.64 14.24 -26.35
CA GLU A 237 -0.56 15.66 -26.73
C GLU A 237 -0.61 16.59 -25.50
N GLY A 238 -1.50 16.32 -24.56
CA GLY A 238 -1.57 17.06 -23.30
C GLY A 238 -0.32 16.87 -22.45
N ALA A 239 0.18 15.63 -22.36
CA ALA A 239 1.42 15.32 -21.68
C ALA A 239 2.63 16.04 -22.31
N LEU A 240 2.73 16.05 -23.64
CA LEU A 240 3.76 16.79 -24.39
C LEU A 240 3.71 18.28 -24.12
N THR A 241 2.52 18.87 -24.21
CA THR A 241 2.30 20.31 -23.97
C THR A 241 2.72 20.69 -22.56
N ARG A 242 2.30 19.91 -21.56
CA ARG A 242 2.65 20.18 -20.16
C ARG A 242 4.13 20.00 -19.89
N ARG A 243 4.76 18.95 -20.42
CA ARG A 243 6.22 18.75 -20.32
C ARG A 243 7.00 19.91 -20.93
N ASN A 244 6.55 20.43 -22.07
CA ASN A 244 7.17 21.59 -22.71
C ASN A 244 7.03 22.85 -21.86
N LEU A 245 5.88 23.07 -21.23
CA LEU A 245 5.69 24.16 -20.26
C LEU A 245 6.63 24.04 -19.04
N VAL A 246 6.89 22.82 -18.56
CA VAL A 246 7.89 22.60 -17.51
C VAL A 246 9.28 23.01 -17.99
N LEU A 247 9.69 22.58 -19.19
CA LEU A 247 10.98 22.96 -19.78
C LEU A 247 11.10 24.47 -19.98
N ASP A 248 10.05 25.14 -20.44
CA ASP A 248 10.03 26.61 -20.59
C ASP A 248 10.18 27.31 -19.23
N THR A 249 9.48 26.83 -18.20
CA THR A 249 9.61 27.34 -16.83
C THR A 249 11.03 27.12 -16.30
N MET A 250 11.68 26.00 -16.64
CA MET A 250 13.07 25.74 -16.26
C MET A 250 14.03 26.69 -16.97
N ILE A 251 13.81 27.03 -18.25
CA ILE A 251 14.66 27.99 -18.97
C ILE A 251 14.67 29.36 -18.26
N GLU A 252 13.53 29.78 -17.72
CA GLU A 252 13.42 31.03 -16.96
C GLU A 252 14.14 30.95 -15.61
N ASN A 253 14.03 29.83 -14.91
CA ASN A 253 14.58 29.66 -13.56
C ASN A 253 16.07 29.28 -13.52
N ILE A 254 16.58 28.59 -14.55
CA ILE A 254 17.98 28.13 -14.67
C ILE A 254 18.54 28.46 -16.07
N PRO A 255 18.69 29.74 -16.43
CA PRO A 255 19.06 30.19 -17.77
C PRO A 255 20.42 29.64 -18.26
N GLN A 256 21.31 29.24 -17.36
CA GLN A 256 22.58 28.58 -17.71
C GLN A 256 22.40 27.22 -18.42
N GLU A 257 21.27 26.54 -18.22
CA GLU A 257 20.94 25.27 -18.88
C GLU A 257 20.03 25.45 -20.11
N ALA A 258 19.75 26.69 -20.53
CA ALA A 258 18.71 26.99 -21.51
C ALA A 258 18.88 26.26 -22.84
N ASP A 259 20.12 26.12 -23.34
CA ASP A 259 20.38 25.44 -24.62
C ASP A 259 20.09 23.93 -24.52
N ALA A 260 20.47 23.29 -23.41
CA ALA A 260 20.16 21.89 -23.15
C ALA A 260 18.64 21.66 -23.01
N LEU A 261 17.93 22.58 -22.35
CA LEU A 261 16.48 22.52 -22.17
C LEU A 261 15.72 22.72 -23.48
N ARG A 262 16.17 23.64 -24.35
CA ARG A 262 15.61 23.81 -25.70
C ARG A 262 15.81 22.56 -26.55
N ALA A 263 17.00 21.94 -26.47
CA ALA A 263 17.26 20.68 -27.14
C ALA A 263 16.36 19.54 -26.63
N ALA A 264 16.15 19.45 -25.32
CA ALA A 264 15.24 18.48 -24.70
C ALA A 264 13.77 18.68 -25.11
N LYS A 265 13.34 19.93 -25.30
CA LYS A 265 11.98 20.27 -25.75
C LYS A 265 11.68 19.76 -27.17
N ALA A 266 12.70 19.65 -28.02
CA ALA A 266 12.56 19.11 -29.37
C ALA A 266 12.46 17.56 -29.41
N GLN A 267 12.75 16.88 -28.29
CA GLN A 267 12.69 15.41 -28.23
C GLN A 267 11.25 14.89 -28.08
N PRO A 268 10.94 13.69 -28.59
CA PRO A 268 9.68 13.01 -28.28
C PRO A 268 9.56 12.70 -26.77
N LEU A 269 8.37 12.28 -26.31
CA LEU A 269 8.14 11.96 -24.90
C LEU A 269 9.06 10.86 -24.36
N GLY A 270 9.51 9.95 -25.24
CA GLY A 270 10.47 8.91 -24.89
C GLY A 270 9.94 7.86 -23.92
N VAL A 271 8.63 7.75 -23.75
CA VAL A 271 8.00 6.72 -22.89
C VAL A 271 8.03 5.34 -23.56
N LEU A 272 8.02 4.29 -22.75
CA LEU A 272 7.86 2.92 -23.21
C LEU A 272 6.53 2.75 -23.99
N PRO A 273 6.39 1.74 -24.87
CA PRO A 273 5.13 1.50 -25.60
C PRO A 273 3.93 1.21 -24.70
N GLN A 274 4.17 0.64 -23.51
CA GLN A 274 3.18 0.36 -22.47
C GLN A 274 3.83 0.67 -21.12
N PRO A 275 3.05 1.01 -20.08
CA PRO A 275 3.58 1.17 -18.74
C PRO A 275 4.25 -0.14 -18.28
N ASN A 276 5.46 -0.05 -17.77
CA ASN A 276 6.12 -1.19 -17.15
C ASN A 276 5.54 -1.40 -15.75
N GLU A 277 4.55 -2.29 -15.65
CA GLU A 277 3.87 -2.65 -14.40
C GLU A 277 4.57 -3.81 -13.68
N LEU A 278 4.47 -3.81 -12.35
CA LEU A 278 4.91 -4.94 -11.54
C LEU A 278 3.72 -5.87 -11.36
N PRO A 279 3.88 -7.20 -11.51
CA PRO A 279 2.79 -8.11 -11.21
C PRO A 279 2.42 -8.06 -9.72
N ARG A 280 1.13 -7.98 -9.40
CA ARG A 280 0.62 -7.80 -8.03
C ARG A 280 -0.01 -9.07 -7.48
N GLY A 281 0.42 -9.47 -6.28
CA GLY A 281 -0.19 -10.55 -5.52
C GLY A 281 0.20 -11.94 -6.03
N CYS A 282 -0.42 -12.96 -5.43
CA CYS A 282 -0.11 -14.35 -5.76
C CYS A 282 -0.60 -14.80 -7.13
N ILE A 283 -1.54 -14.08 -7.77
CA ILE A 283 -2.06 -14.47 -9.09
C ILE A 283 -0.97 -14.50 -10.17
N ALA A 284 0.07 -13.68 -10.01
CA ALA A 284 1.20 -13.62 -10.91
C ALA A 284 2.32 -14.61 -10.58
N ALA A 285 2.21 -15.38 -9.48
CA ALA A 285 3.26 -16.29 -9.03
C ALA A 285 3.31 -17.61 -9.82
N GLY A 286 2.45 -17.78 -10.82
CA GLY A 286 2.42 -18.96 -11.68
C GLY A 286 2.09 -20.24 -10.89
N ASP A 287 2.91 -21.27 -11.05
CA ASP A 287 2.78 -22.56 -10.37
C ASP A 287 2.98 -22.48 -8.84
N ARG A 288 3.51 -21.37 -8.33
CA ARG A 288 3.78 -21.10 -6.91
C ARG A 288 2.66 -20.31 -6.23
N ALA A 289 1.59 -20.00 -6.94
CA ALA A 289 0.53 -19.12 -6.47
C ALA A 289 -0.26 -19.66 -5.26
N PHE A 290 -0.58 -20.96 -5.22
CA PHE A 290 -1.21 -21.57 -4.05
C PHE A 290 -0.30 -21.54 -2.82
N PHE A 291 1.00 -21.79 -3.01
CA PHE A 291 1.97 -21.65 -1.93
C PHE A 291 2.07 -20.21 -1.43
N CYS A 292 2.05 -19.24 -2.34
CA CYS A 292 2.05 -17.82 -2.00
C CYS A 292 0.82 -17.44 -1.15
N ASP A 293 -0.38 -17.91 -1.50
CA ASP A 293 -1.58 -17.64 -0.70
C ASP A 293 -1.55 -18.38 0.66
N TYR A 294 -1.04 -19.62 0.69
CA TYR A 294 -0.77 -20.35 1.93
C TYR A 294 0.15 -19.56 2.87
N VAL A 295 1.25 -18.98 2.36
CA VAL A 295 2.15 -18.15 3.16
C VAL A 295 1.45 -16.92 3.71
N GLN A 296 0.61 -16.25 2.90
CA GLN A 296 -0.16 -15.11 3.39
C GLN A 296 -1.13 -15.51 4.51
N GLU A 297 -1.81 -16.65 4.38
CA GLU A 297 -2.72 -17.16 5.42
C GLU A 297 -1.96 -17.58 6.69
N TYR A 298 -0.81 -18.25 6.54
CA TYR A 298 0.07 -18.61 7.64
C TYR A 298 0.51 -17.37 8.44
N LEU A 299 0.99 -16.33 7.74
CA LEU A 299 1.42 -15.07 8.37
C LEU A 299 0.25 -14.34 9.02
N SER A 300 -0.93 -14.34 8.40
CA SER A 300 -2.16 -13.77 8.97
C SER A 300 -2.52 -14.44 10.29
N ARG A 301 -2.45 -15.78 10.37
CA ARG A 301 -2.67 -16.53 11.61
C ARG A 301 -1.60 -16.26 12.68
N ALA A 302 -0.38 -15.92 12.25
CA ALA A 302 0.71 -15.51 13.13
C ALA A 302 0.63 -14.04 13.57
N GLY A 303 -0.41 -13.29 13.15
CA GLY A 303 -0.63 -11.89 13.55
C GLY A 303 -0.14 -10.84 12.56
N ILE A 304 0.35 -11.24 11.37
CA ILE A 304 0.75 -10.31 10.31
C ILE A 304 -0.30 -10.34 9.21
N SER A 305 -1.19 -9.36 9.22
CA SER A 305 -2.31 -9.26 8.26
C SER A 305 -1.85 -9.05 6.81
N LYS A 306 -2.70 -9.39 5.84
CA LYS A 306 -2.45 -9.12 4.41
C LYS A 306 -2.23 -7.63 4.12
N ASP A 307 -2.90 -6.74 4.85
CA ASP A 307 -2.71 -5.28 4.69
C ASP A 307 -1.34 -4.83 5.18
N GLN A 308 -0.88 -5.34 6.32
CA GLN A 308 0.50 -5.12 6.78
C GLN A 308 1.50 -5.64 5.75
N LEU A 309 1.31 -6.84 5.20
CA LEU A 309 2.16 -7.35 4.13
C LEU A 309 2.15 -6.45 2.90
N ALA A 310 1.00 -5.89 2.51
CA ALA A 310 0.87 -5.03 1.33
C ALA A 310 1.39 -3.59 1.53
N LYS A 311 1.79 -3.20 2.75
CA LYS A 311 2.28 -1.85 3.06
C LYS A 311 3.68 -1.86 3.69
N GLY A 312 4.09 -2.95 4.32
CA GLY A 312 5.24 -2.96 5.22
C GLY A 312 6.61 -3.16 4.57
N GLY A 313 6.72 -3.35 3.24
CA GLY A 313 8.03 -3.48 2.58
C GLY A 313 8.86 -4.70 3.02
N TYR A 314 8.23 -5.79 3.42
CA TYR A 314 8.90 -6.97 3.95
C TYR A 314 9.63 -7.78 2.87
N LEU A 315 10.78 -8.36 3.24
CA LEU A 315 11.35 -9.49 2.51
C LEU A 315 10.88 -10.81 3.13
N ILE A 316 9.96 -11.51 2.46
CA ILE A 316 9.37 -12.76 2.94
C ILE A 316 10.16 -13.92 2.34
N ARG A 317 11.08 -14.50 3.12
CA ARG A 317 11.83 -15.69 2.74
C ARG A 317 11.04 -16.95 3.09
N THR A 318 10.78 -17.78 2.09
CA THR A 318 9.94 -18.96 2.26
C THR A 318 10.75 -20.27 2.22
N THR A 319 10.08 -21.38 2.50
CA THR A 319 10.67 -22.72 2.43
C THR A 319 10.48 -23.41 1.08
N LEU A 320 9.77 -22.76 0.14
CA LEU A 320 9.52 -23.34 -1.19
C LEU A 320 10.86 -23.62 -1.87
N ASP A 321 11.09 -24.86 -2.25
CA ASP A 321 12.26 -25.26 -3.03
C ASP A 321 11.84 -25.42 -4.50
N PRO A 322 12.33 -24.57 -5.42
CA PRO A 322 11.99 -24.68 -6.83
C PRO A 322 12.38 -26.04 -7.44
N ASP A 323 13.42 -26.71 -6.92
CA ASP A 323 13.84 -28.02 -7.43
C ASP A 323 12.85 -29.14 -7.05
N VAL A 324 12.04 -28.90 -6.01
CA VAL A 324 10.96 -29.81 -5.58
C VAL A 324 9.63 -29.38 -6.20
N GLN A 325 9.35 -28.08 -6.27
CA GLN A 325 8.10 -27.55 -6.80
C GLN A 325 7.85 -27.95 -8.27
N VAL A 326 8.86 -27.80 -9.12
CA VAL A 326 8.75 -28.07 -10.57
C VAL A 326 8.34 -29.53 -10.86
N PRO A 327 9.04 -30.57 -10.38
CA PRO A 327 8.63 -31.95 -10.63
C PRO A 327 7.31 -32.31 -9.96
N VAL A 328 6.97 -31.74 -8.79
CA VAL A 328 5.67 -31.96 -8.14
C VAL A 328 4.53 -31.42 -9.00
N LYS A 329 4.66 -30.18 -9.51
CA LYS A 329 3.66 -29.59 -10.41
C LYS A 329 3.51 -30.41 -11.69
N ALA A 330 4.63 -30.81 -12.30
CA ALA A 330 4.63 -31.62 -13.51
C ALA A 330 3.96 -32.99 -13.30
N ALA A 331 4.19 -33.63 -12.14
CA ALA A 331 3.54 -34.90 -11.80
C ALA A 331 2.01 -34.72 -11.65
N VAL A 332 1.58 -33.69 -10.91
CA VAL A 332 0.16 -33.38 -10.74
C VAL A 332 -0.53 -33.13 -12.09
N ASP A 333 0.08 -32.33 -12.96
CA ASP A 333 -0.49 -32.00 -14.27
C ASP A 333 -0.52 -33.19 -15.23
N LYS A 334 0.48 -34.08 -15.14
CA LYS A 334 0.55 -35.30 -15.95
C LYS A 334 -0.64 -36.23 -15.69
N PHE A 335 -1.05 -36.37 -14.43
CA PHE A 335 -2.15 -37.27 -14.04
C PHE A 335 -3.51 -36.57 -14.02
N ALA A 336 -3.54 -35.26 -13.83
CA ALA A 336 -4.75 -34.46 -13.91
C ALA A 336 -4.42 -33.14 -14.62
N PRO A 337 -4.67 -33.03 -15.94
CA PRO A 337 -4.47 -31.77 -16.65
C PRO A 337 -5.23 -30.60 -16.02
N PRO A 338 -4.75 -29.34 -16.15
CA PRO A 338 -5.39 -28.18 -15.51
C PRO A 338 -6.85 -27.95 -15.88
N ASN A 339 -7.24 -28.35 -17.09
CA ASN A 339 -8.58 -28.22 -17.64
C ASN A 339 -9.46 -29.48 -17.47
N LEU A 340 -8.98 -30.51 -16.76
CA LEU A 340 -9.73 -31.75 -16.57
C LEU A 340 -11.06 -31.47 -15.85
N ALA A 341 -12.19 -31.83 -16.46
CA ALA A 341 -13.50 -31.52 -15.90
C ALA A 341 -13.74 -32.25 -14.56
N GLY A 342 -14.26 -31.55 -13.56
CA GLY A 342 -14.72 -32.13 -12.29
C GLY A 342 -13.62 -32.64 -11.34
N ILE A 343 -12.35 -32.66 -11.75
CA ILE A 343 -11.25 -33.22 -10.96
C ILE A 343 -10.28 -32.13 -10.53
N SER A 344 -9.96 -32.09 -9.23
CA SER A 344 -8.84 -31.32 -8.71
C SER A 344 -7.87 -32.27 -8.04
N SER A 345 -6.61 -32.23 -8.45
CA SER A 345 -5.51 -32.98 -7.86
C SER A 345 -4.56 -32.01 -7.20
N VAL A 346 -4.18 -32.31 -5.97
CA VAL A 346 -3.28 -31.47 -5.17
C VAL A 346 -2.17 -32.32 -4.57
N MET A 347 -0.99 -31.72 -4.40
CA MET A 347 0.14 -32.38 -3.76
C MET A 347 0.96 -31.35 -2.99
N SER A 348 1.26 -31.66 -1.73
CA SER A 348 2.16 -30.89 -0.89
C SER A 348 3.30 -31.78 -0.42
N VAL A 349 4.53 -31.29 -0.49
CA VAL A 349 5.73 -32.01 -0.05
C VAL A 349 6.29 -31.33 1.19
N ILE A 350 6.42 -32.11 2.27
CA ILE A 350 6.87 -31.63 3.57
C ILE A 350 8.16 -32.35 3.91
N ALA A 351 9.22 -31.58 4.19
CA ALA A 351 10.47 -32.12 4.70
C ALA A 351 10.24 -32.67 6.13
N PRO A 352 10.68 -33.91 6.43
CA PRO A 352 10.65 -34.42 7.79
C PRO A 352 11.60 -33.61 8.68
N GLY A 353 11.27 -33.46 9.95
CA GLY A 353 12.12 -32.79 10.91
C GLY A 353 11.67 -33.05 12.35
N LYS A 354 12.57 -32.82 13.31
CA LYS A 354 12.23 -32.96 14.73
C LYS A 354 11.54 -31.70 15.26
N ASP A 355 12.11 -30.54 14.94
CA ASP A 355 11.65 -29.25 15.49
C ASP A 355 10.82 -28.43 14.48
N SER A 356 11.00 -28.67 13.18
CA SER A 356 10.28 -27.94 12.12
C SER A 356 9.99 -28.84 10.93
N HIS A 357 8.81 -28.69 10.35
CA HIS A 357 8.37 -29.41 9.16
C HIS A 357 8.20 -28.40 8.02
N LYS A 358 9.20 -28.33 7.14
CA LYS A 358 9.24 -27.33 6.07
C LYS A 358 8.36 -27.77 4.89
N VAL A 359 7.44 -26.94 4.44
CA VAL A 359 6.70 -27.18 3.20
C VAL A 359 7.61 -26.79 2.03
N LEU A 360 8.10 -27.78 1.28
CA LEU A 360 9.04 -27.58 0.18
C LEU A 360 8.33 -27.32 -1.15
N ALA A 361 7.15 -27.91 -1.34
CA ALA A 361 6.34 -27.73 -2.54
C ALA A 361 4.86 -27.80 -2.20
N MET A 362 4.05 -27.10 -2.99
CA MET A 362 2.59 -27.13 -2.92
C MET A 362 2.03 -26.86 -4.32
N ALA A 363 1.29 -27.83 -4.84
CA ALA A 363 0.74 -27.79 -6.19
C ALA A 363 -0.75 -28.13 -6.21
N SER A 364 -1.45 -27.50 -7.13
CA SER A 364 -2.75 -27.93 -7.65
C SER A 364 -2.61 -28.12 -9.16
N ASN A 365 -3.38 -29.02 -9.74
CA ASN A 365 -3.53 -29.07 -11.19
C ASN A 365 -4.21 -27.79 -11.71
N ARG A 366 -5.13 -27.23 -10.93
CA ARG A 366 -5.80 -25.98 -11.30
C ARG A 366 -4.80 -24.85 -11.32
N LYS A 367 -5.00 -23.92 -12.24
CA LYS A 367 -4.26 -22.66 -12.25
C LYS A 367 -4.88 -21.73 -11.20
N TYR A 368 -4.03 -21.03 -10.46
CA TYR A 368 -4.51 -20.01 -9.53
C TYR A 368 -4.98 -18.79 -10.32
N GLY A 369 -6.23 -18.39 -10.15
CA GLY A 369 -6.78 -17.26 -10.88
C GLY A 369 -8.30 -17.14 -10.79
N LEU A 370 -8.84 -16.25 -11.60
CA LEU A 370 -10.24 -15.80 -11.55
C LEU A 370 -11.07 -16.32 -12.73
N ASP A 371 -10.43 -16.80 -13.80
CA ASP A 371 -11.12 -17.29 -14.98
C ASP A 371 -11.65 -18.71 -14.75
N THR A 372 -12.89 -18.80 -14.29
CA THR A 372 -13.54 -20.09 -14.03
C THR A 372 -13.81 -20.89 -15.31
N GLU A 373 -13.95 -20.22 -16.47
CA GLU A 373 -14.16 -20.90 -17.76
C GLU A 373 -12.86 -21.61 -18.21
N ALA A 374 -11.71 -21.00 -17.93
CA ALA A 374 -10.40 -21.63 -18.10
C ALA A 374 -10.04 -22.65 -16.99
N GLY A 375 -10.95 -22.90 -16.04
CA GLY A 375 -10.72 -23.81 -14.92
C GLY A 375 -9.78 -23.25 -13.83
N GLU A 376 -9.60 -21.94 -13.76
CA GLU A 376 -8.83 -21.29 -12.70
C GLU A 376 -9.60 -21.26 -11.38
N THR A 377 -8.87 -21.24 -10.26
CA THR A 377 -9.48 -21.09 -8.94
C THR A 377 -8.53 -20.44 -7.94
N MET A 378 -9.10 -19.63 -7.03
CA MET A 378 -8.39 -19.15 -5.84
C MET A 378 -8.81 -19.90 -4.57
N ARG A 379 -9.54 -21.01 -4.70
CA ARG A 379 -9.88 -21.83 -3.54
C ARG A 379 -8.60 -22.45 -2.97
N PRO A 380 -8.42 -22.51 -1.65
CA PRO A 380 -7.18 -23.00 -1.02
C PRO A 380 -7.06 -24.53 -1.08
N GLN A 381 -7.25 -25.14 -2.26
CA GLN A 381 -7.38 -26.59 -2.43
C GLN A 381 -6.20 -27.37 -1.81
N PRO A 382 -4.92 -26.97 -1.99
CA PRO A 382 -3.80 -27.75 -1.47
C PRO A 382 -3.57 -27.64 0.05
N PHE A 383 -4.29 -26.74 0.74
CA PHE A 383 -4.08 -26.44 2.16
C PHE A 383 -5.37 -26.19 2.95
N SER A 384 -6.52 -26.50 2.36
CA SER A 384 -7.82 -26.52 3.02
C SER A 384 -7.97 -27.79 3.85
N LEU A 385 -8.64 -27.67 5.00
CA LEU A 385 -9.03 -28.83 5.83
C LEU A 385 -10.40 -29.41 5.42
N VAL A 386 -11.03 -28.86 4.40
CA VAL A 386 -12.35 -29.26 3.93
C VAL A 386 -12.22 -30.37 2.88
N GLY A 387 -12.92 -31.49 3.08
CA GLY A 387 -13.39 -32.33 1.96
C GLY A 387 -12.86 -33.76 1.90
N ASP A 388 -11.61 -34.01 2.26
CA ASP A 388 -11.02 -35.35 2.06
C ASP A 388 -10.69 -35.99 3.40
N GLY A 389 -11.60 -36.82 3.92
CA GLY A 389 -11.30 -37.65 5.09
C GLY A 389 -9.97 -38.39 4.87
N ALA A 390 -9.10 -38.43 5.87
CA ALA A 390 -7.72 -38.88 5.72
C ALA A 390 -7.52 -40.38 5.39
N GLY A 391 -8.62 -41.13 5.21
CA GLY A 391 -8.61 -42.53 4.81
C GLY A 391 -7.73 -43.40 5.69
N SER A 392 -7.01 -44.34 5.07
CA SER A 392 -6.14 -45.27 5.81
C SER A 392 -4.89 -44.62 6.42
N ILE A 393 -4.55 -43.37 6.10
CA ILE A 393 -3.38 -42.68 6.69
C ILE A 393 -3.55 -42.54 8.21
N PHE A 394 -4.79 -42.38 8.69
CA PHE A 394 -5.06 -42.27 10.13
C PHE A 394 -4.80 -43.55 10.92
N LYS A 395 -4.68 -44.72 10.27
CA LYS A 395 -4.33 -45.97 10.95
C LYS A 395 -3.00 -45.88 11.70
N ILE A 396 -2.07 -45.02 11.22
CA ILE A 396 -0.77 -44.81 11.86
C ILE A 396 -0.94 -44.34 13.32
N PHE A 397 -1.90 -43.46 13.60
CA PHE A 397 -2.12 -42.96 14.97
C PHE A 397 -2.65 -44.04 15.91
N THR A 398 -3.62 -44.85 15.46
CA THR A 398 -4.15 -45.96 16.26
C THR A 398 -3.09 -47.04 16.48
N THR A 399 -2.30 -47.38 15.45
CA THR A 399 -1.18 -48.33 15.58
C THR A 399 -0.10 -47.79 16.52
N ALA A 400 0.24 -46.50 16.46
CA ALA A 400 1.19 -45.89 17.37
C ALA A 400 0.71 -45.94 18.83
N ALA A 401 -0.56 -45.63 19.09
CA ALA A 401 -1.14 -45.75 20.43
C ALA A 401 -1.10 -47.19 20.96
N ALA A 402 -1.35 -48.19 20.11
CA ALA A 402 -1.24 -49.61 20.49
C ALA A 402 0.20 -49.99 20.87
N LEU A 403 1.19 -49.47 20.16
CA LEU A 403 2.61 -49.67 20.49
C LEU A 403 2.99 -48.98 21.81
N ASP A 404 2.52 -47.76 22.05
CA ASP A 404 2.73 -47.03 23.32
C ASP A 404 2.09 -47.77 24.50
N MET A 405 0.97 -48.46 24.28
CA MET A 405 0.33 -49.33 25.26
C MET A 405 1.04 -50.68 25.46
N GLY A 406 2.15 -50.92 24.76
CA GLY A 406 2.99 -52.12 24.93
C GLY A 406 2.52 -53.35 24.15
N MET A 407 1.58 -53.22 23.19
CA MET A 407 1.10 -54.38 22.41
C MET A 407 2.20 -55.00 21.53
N GLY A 408 3.21 -54.21 21.14
CA GLY A 408 4.32 -54.66 20.30
C GLY A 408 3.94 -54.86 18.83
N ILE A 409 4.94 -54.95 17.95
CA ILE A 409 4.73 -55.04 16.48
C ILE A 409 4.16 -56.38 16.01
N ASN A 410 4.22 -57.42 16.86
CA ASN A 410 3.75 -58.78 16.56
C ASN A 410 2.38 -59.07 17.20
N ALA A 411 1.70 -58.06 17.73
CA ALA A 411 0.37 -58.22 18.29
C ALA A 411 -0.58 -58.82 17.25
N GLN A 412 -1.20 -59.95 17.59
CA GLN A 412 -2.28 -60.51 16.78
C GLN A 412 -3.59 -59.88 17.24
N LEU A 413 -4.35 -59.35 16.29
CA LEU A 413 -5.67 -58.78 16.52
C LEU A 413 -6.70 -59.66 15.82
N ASP A 414 -7.74 -60.05 16.54
CA ASP A 414 -8.88 -60.73 15.93
C ASP A 414 -9.62 -59.75 15.01
N VAL A 415 -9.62 -60.04 13.71
CA VAL A 415 -10.34 -59.24 12.71
C VAL A 415 -11.63 -59.97 12.33
N PRO A 416 -12.80 -59.56 12.86
CA PRO A 416 -14.04 -60.23 12.53
C PRO A 416 -14.39 -60.00 11.05
N PRO A 417 -15.08 -60.95 10.38
CA PRO A 417 -15.53 -60.79 9.00
C PRO A 417 -16.42 -59.55 8.78
N ARG A 418 -17.10 -59.11 9.85
CA ARG A 418 -17.89 -57.88 9.87
C ARG A 418 -17.73 -57.21 11.23
N PHE A 419 -17.35 -55.94 11.21
CA PHE A 419 -17.39 -55.08 12.39
C PHE A 419 -18.44 -53.99 12.19
N GLN A 420 -19.44 -53.92 13.06
CA GLN A 420 -20.41 -52.84 13.08
C GLN A 420 -20.11 -51.94 14.27
N ALA A 421 -19.36 -50.88 14.03
CA ALA A 421 -19.14 -49.86 15.02
C ALA A 421 -20.45 -49.11 15.30
N LYS A 422 -20.85 -49.00 16.56
CA LYS A 422 -21.98 -48.19 17.03
C LYS A 422 -21.44 -47.05 17.90
N GLY A 423 -22.16 -45.93 17.97
CA GLY A 423 -21.75 -44.81 18.83
C GLY A 423 -20.54 -44.01 18.34
N LEU A 424 -20.08 -44.22 17.10
CA LEU A 424 -19.06 -43.36 16.47
C LEU A 424 -19.57 -41.94 16.18
N GLY A 425 -20.86 -41.67 16.43
CA GLY A 425 -21.51 -40.38 16.31
C GLY A 425 -22.48 -40.30 15.12
N SER A 426 -23.03 -39.11 14.92
CA SER A 426 -23.64 -38.64 13.68
C SER A 426 -23.04 -37.26 13.37
N GLY A 427 -22.47 -37.07 12.20
CA GLY A 427 -21.45 -36.06 11.94
C GLY A 427 -21.87 -34.84 11.17
N GLY A 428 -20.83 -34.08 10.81
CA GLY A 428 -20.82 -32.63 10.56
C GLY A 428 -19.72 -31.87 11.34
N ALA A 429 -18.98 -32.57 12.21
CA ALA A 429 -18.10 -32.06 13.29
C ALA A 429 -18.87 -31.31 14.40
N LYS A 430 -18.48 -31.36 15.68
CA LYS A 430 -17.22 -31.85 16.27
C LYS A 430 -17.37 -33.28 16.82
N GLY A 431 -16.51 -34.19 16.36
CA GLY A 431 -16.48 -35.62 16.73
C GLY A 431 -16.90 -36.61 15.62
N CYS A 432 -17.72 -36.15 14.64
CA CYS A 432 -18.12 -36.72 13.31
C CYS A 432 -18.56 -38.21 13.22
N PRO A 433 -19.69 -38.60 12.54
CA PRO A 433 -19.84 -38.71 11.03
C PRO A 433 -21.31 -38.78 10.43
N ARG A 434 -21.78 -38.06 9.36
CA ARG A 434 -23.11 -38.33 8.69
C ARG A 434 -23.25 -37.72 7.28
N THR A 435 -24.00 -38.24 6.29
CA THR A 435 -24.82 -39.47 6.08
C THR A 435 -24.93 -39.75 4.56
N PRO A 436 -25.35 -40.95 4.11
CA PRO A 436 -25.46 -41.31 2.69
C PRO A 436 -26.54 -40.51 1.95
N GLY A 437 -26.22 -40.02 0.76
CA GLY A 437 -27.12 -39.26 -0.12
C GLY A 437 -26.85 -37.76 -0.21
N ALA A 438 -25.75 -37.28 0.38
CA ALA A 438 -25.16 -35.97 0.11
C ALA A 438 -24.00 -36.11 -0.89
#